data_AF-W9X5B1-F1
#
_entry.id   AF-W9X5B1-F1
#
_cell.length_a   1.000
_cell.length_b   1.000
_cell.length_c   1.000
_cell.angle_alpha   90.00
_cell.angle_beta   90.00
_cell.angle_gamma   90.00
#
_symmetry.space_group_name_H-M   'P 1'
#
loop_
_entity.id
_entity.type
_entity.pdbx_description
1 polymer ?
#
loop_
_entity_poly.entity_id
_entity_poly.type
_entity_poly.pdbx_seq_one_letter_code
_entity_poly.pdbx_strand_id
1 'polypeptide(L)'
;MNGKKYDIINPATEKLSAIIYAADAEDVAIAVKAAKLAFPAWTESGALARVGYLFKLADALDKHADELDYLHVICMGKPIGNSSSSKRAKVPPIDHLYQEINLPKGMLNILSRIGQPYYEALAKYMDIPKLSFTGSQPTGCAINKAAADSNLKKVTLELGGKSPLIIFPDADLA
;
A
#
# COMPACT_ATOMS: atom_id res chain seq x y z
N MET A 1 -17.43 2.58 6.73
CA MET A 1 -16.49 3.23 7.65
C MET A 1 -17.20 3.65 8.92
N ASN A 2 -16.80 3.10 10.06
CA ASN A 2 -17.31 3.42 11.40
C ASN A 2 -16.98 4.85 11.90
N GLY A 3 -16.34 5.68 11.07
CA GLY A 3 -15.98 7.06 11.38
C GLY A 3 -14.73 7.24 12.23
N LYS A 4 -14.04 6.16 12.64
CA LYS A 4 -12.77 6.25 13.37
C LYS A 4 -11.70 6.93 12.51
N LYS A 5 -10.91 7.78 13.15
CA LYS A 5 -9.84 8.56 12.51
C LYS A 5 -8.50 8.30 13.17
N TYR A 6 -7.43 8.62 12.45
CA TYR A 6 -6.07 8.49 12.91
C TYR A 6 -5.21 9.67 12.46
N ASP A 7 -4.34 10.10 13.36
CA ASP A 7 -3.44 11.22 13.17
C ASP A 7 -2.15 10.72 12.51
N ILE A 8 -1.77 11.38 11.42
CA ILE A 8 -0.47 11.23 10.77
C ILE A 8 0.42 12.33 11.33
N ILE A 9 1.48 11.91 12.02
CA ILE A 9 2.44 12.81 12.67
C ILE A 9 3.69 12.90 11.80
N ASN A 10 4.15 14.11 11.57
CA ASN A 10 5.40 14.35 10.89
C ASN A 10 6.57 13.91 11.77
N PRO A 11 7.39 12.93 11.35
CA PRO A 11 8.44 12.37 12.21
C PRO A 11 9.60 13.34 12.46
N ALA A 12 9.80 14.36 11.62
CA ALA A 12 10.88 15.34 11.79
C ALA A 12 10.50 16.50 12.72
N THR A 13 9.21 16.78 12.87
CA THR A 13 8.72 17.95 13.65
C THR A 13 7.80 17.58 14.80
N GLU A 14 7.37 16.32 14.87
CA GLU A 14 6.39 15.78 15.82
C GLU A 14 5.02 16.47 15.78
N LYS A 15 4.74 17.22 14.72
CA LYS A 15 3.47 17.94 14.51
C LYS A 15 2.51 17.13 13.66
N LEU A 16 1.21 17.38 13.84
CA LEU A 16 0.16 16.79 13.02
C LEU A 16 0.31 17.23 11.54
N SER A 17 0.39 16.25 10.64
CA SER A 17 0.37 16.44 9.18
C SER A 17 -1.03 16.28 8.59
N ALA A 18 -1.74 15.22 8.97
CA ALA A 18 -3.05 14.89 8.41
C ALA A 18 -3.87 14.02 9.37
N ILE A 19 -5.19 13.97 9.15
CA ILE A 19 -6.10 13.05 9.82
C ILE A 19 -6.75 12.18 8.74
N ILE A 20 -6.63 10.86 8.86
CA ILE A 20 -7.18 9.89 7.91
C ILE A 20 -8.19 8.97 8.57
N TYR A 21 -9.09 8.37 7.78
CA TYR A 21 -10.00 7.33 8.28
C TYR A 21 -9.24 6.03 8.56
N ALA A 22 -9.62 5.36 9.64
CA ALA A 22 -9.14 4.03 9.99
C ALA A 22 -10.19 2.99 9.61
N ALA A 23 -9.79 2.01 8.80
CA ALA A 23 -10.64 0.92 8.37
C ALA A 23 -10.90 -0.10 9.48
N ASP A 24 -12.03 -0.80 9.38
CA ASP A 24 -12.42 -1.92 10.24
C ASP A 24 -12.71 -3.19 9.43
N ALA A 25 -13.27 -4.20 10.10
CA ALA A 25 -13.61 -5.47 9.47
C ALA A 25 -14.75 -5.34 8.47
N GLU A 26 -15.71 -4.44 8.72
CA GLU A 26 -16.80 -4.14 7.81
C GLU A 26 -16.29 -3.49 6.52
N ASP A 27 -15.34 -2.56 6.62
CA ASP A 27 -14.69 -1.93 5.48
C ASP A 27 -13.90 -2.95 4.64
N VAL A 28 -13.25 -3.93 5.29
CA VAL A 28 -12.63 -5.08 4.60
C VAL A 28 -13.66 -5.88 3.82
N ALA A 29 -14.81 -6.19 4.41
CA ALA A 29 -15.86 -6.94 3.73
C ALA A 29 -16.39 -6.21 2.50
N ILE A 30 -16.59 -4.89 2.60
CA ILE A 30 -17.01 -4.04 1.48
C ILE A 30 -15.96 -4.06 0.35
N ALA A 31 -14.68 -3.90 0.70
CA ALA A 31 -13.58 -3.90 -0.28
C ALA A 31 -13.44 -5.26 -0.99
N VAL A 32 -13.52 -6.38 -0.25
CA VAL A 32 -13.45 -7.72 -0.82
C VAL A 32 -14.64 -7.98 -1.76
N LYS A 33 -15.85 -7.57 -1.36
CA LYS A 33 -17.04 -7.68 -2.23
C LYS A 33 -16.88 -6.87 -3.51
N ALA A 34 -16.39 -5.64 -3.42
CA ALA A 34 -16.14 -4.79 -4.60
C ALA A 34 -15.09 -5.42 -5.53
N ALA A 35 -13.99 -5.93 -4.97
CA ALA A 35 -12.96 -6.65 -5.73
C ALA A 35 -13.53 -7.89 -6.43
N LYS A 36 -14.31 -8.70 -5.73
CA LYS A 36 -14.93 -9.93 -6.27
C LYS A 36 -15.90 -9.64 -7.42
N LEU A 37 -16.69 -8.57 -7.31
CA LEU A 37 -17.59 -8.14 -8.38
C LEU A 37 -16.85 -7.65 -9.63
N ALA A 38 -15.72 -6.96 -9.43
CA ALA A 38 -14.98 -6.36 -10.52
C ALA A 38 -14.04 -7.36 -11.22
N PHE A 39 -13.60 -8.41 -10.53
CA PHE A 39 -12.59 -9.36 -10.99
C PHE A 39 -12.89 -10.08 -12.33
N PRO A 40 -14.13 -10.57 -12.62
CA PRO A 40 -14.42 -11.26 -13.87
C PRO A 40 -14.20 -10.36 -15.10
N ALA A 41 -14.81 -9.17 -15.11
CA ALA A 41 -14.70 -8.22 -16.21
C ALA A 41 -13.25 -7.76 -16.44
N TRP A 42 -12.47 -7.60 -15.37
CA TRP A 42 -11.05 -7.27 -15.48
C TRP A 42 -10.22 -8.40 -16.09
N THR A 43 -10.51 -9.64 -15.71
CA THR A 43 -9.82 -10.82 -16.25
C THR A 43 -10.09 -10.94 -17.75
N GLU A 44 -11.34 -10.71 -18.17
CA GLU A 44 -11.81 -10.76 -19.56
C GLU A 44 -11.29 -9.60 -20.43
N SER A 45 -10.90 -8.46 -19.84
CA SER A 45 -10.43 -7.27 -20.60
C SER A 45 -9.19 -7.50 -21.48
N GLY A 46 -8.47 -8.61 -21.29
CA GLY A 46 -7.28 -8.96 -22.06
C GLY A 46 -6.01 -8.23 -21.58
N ALA A 47 -4.84 -8.81 -21.90
CA ALA A 47 -3.56 -8.31 -21.40
C ALA A 47 -3.23 -6.89 -21.87
N LEU A 48 -3.49 -6.56 -23.14
CA LEU A 48 -3.17 -5.25 -23.72
C LEU A 48 -3.96 -4.12 -23.07
N ALA A 49 -5.25 -4.32 -22.77
CA ALA A 49 -6.04 -3.32 -22.07
C ALA A 49 -5.48 -3.04 -20.67
N ARG A 50 -5.10 -4.09 -19.93
CA ARG A 50 -4.50 -3.96 -18.60
C ARG A 50 -3.14 -3.26 -18.65
N VAL A 51 -2.31 -3.55 -19.66
CA VAL A 51 -1.04 -2.83 -19.90
C VAL A 51 -1.31 -1.34 -20.11
N GLY A 52 -2.35 -0.98 -20.87
CA GLY A 52 -2.76 0.41 -21.05
C GLY A 52 -3.06 1.14 -19.73
N TYR A 53 -3.70 0.46 -18.78
CA TYR A 53 -3.93 1.03 -17.44
C TYR A 53 -2.65 1.19 -16.62
N LEU A 54 -1.70 0.26 -16.75
CA LEU A 54 -0.40 0.36 -16.07
C LEU A 54 0.44 1.53 -16.60
N PHE A 55 0.46 1.76 -17.92
CA PHE A 55 1.13 2.94 -18.49
C PHE A 55 0.45 4.24 -18.07
N LYS A 56 -0.87 4.31 -18.09
CA LYS A 56 -1.60 5.49 -17.57
C LYS A 56 -1.27 5.77 -16.10
N LEU A 57 -1.14 4.72 -15.29
CA LEU A 57 -0.73 4.86 -13.90
C LEU A 57 0.72 5.37 -13.80
N ALA A 58 1.64 4.85 -14.62
CA ALA A 58 3.01 5.34 -14.67
C ALA A 58 3.07 6.83 -15.05
N ASP A 59 2.37 7.23 -16.12
CA ASP A 59 2.30 8.63 -16.56
C ASP A 59 1.71 9.54 -15.47
N ALA A 60 0.67 9.08 -14.76
CA ALA A 60 0.08 9.83 -13.65
C ALA A 60 1.07 9.94 -12.47
N LEU A 61 1.81 8.89 -12.13
CA LEU A 61 2.82 8.94 -11.07
C LEU A 61 3.94 9.93 -11.43
N ASP A 62 4.41 9.92 -12.68
CA ASP A 62 5.46 10.85 -13.14
C ASP A 62 4.97 12.30 -13.12
N LYS A 63 3.74 12.53 -13.57
CA LYS A 63 3.10 13.85 -13.54
C LYS A 63 3.00 14.44 -12.13
N HIS A 64 2.79 13.60 -11.12
CA HIS A 64 2.58 14.00 -9.73
C HIS A 64 3.77 13.66 -8.82
N ALA A 65 4.94 13.36 -9.38
CA ALA A 65 6.09 12.84 -8.65
C ALA A 65 6.56 13.77 -7.52
N ASP A 66 6.64 15.09 -7.78
CA ASP A 66 7.07 16.08 -6.79
C ASP A 66 6.09 16.17 -5.60
N GLU A 67 4.78 16.06 -5.86
CA GLU A 67 3.76 16.11 -4.81
C GLU A 67 3.76 14.84 -3.95
N LEU A 68 3.94 13.68 -4.59
CA LEU A 68 4.08 12.40 -3.91
C LEU A 68 5.37 12.34 -3.08
N ASP A 69 6.49 12.86 -3.58
CA ASP A 69 7.75 12.94 -2.84
C ASP A 69 7.59 13.85 -1.61
N TYR A 70 6.93 15.01 -1.75
CA TYR A 70 6.62 15.87 -0.62
C TYR A 70 5.81 15.15 0.47
N LEU A 71 4.76 14.39 0.09
CA LEU A 71 4.02 13.57 1.06
C LEU A 71 4.89 12.53 1.76
N HIS A 72 5.78 11.87 1.03
CA HIS A 72 6.70 10.90 1.62
C HIS A 72 7.67 11.57 2.61
N VAL A 73 8.17 12.77 2.31
CA VAL A 73 8.99 13.54 3.25
C VAL A 73 8.21 13.85 4.53
N ILE A 74 6.99 14.41 4.41
CA ILE A 74 6.25 14.85 5.61
C ILE A 74 5.64 13.71 6.42
N CYS A 75 5.30 12.57 5.80
CA CYS A 75 4.67 11.44 6.48
C CYS A 75 5.67 10.40 6.97
N MET A 76 6.78 10.20 6.23
CA MET A 76 7.73 9.10 6.48
C MET A 76 9.14 9.59 6.85
N GLY A 77 9.41 10.90 6.77
CA GLY A 77 10.71 11.46 7.14
C GLY A 77 11.84 11.15 6.16
N LYS A 78 11.49 10.78 4.92
CA LYS A 78 12.48 10.60 3.84
C LYS A 78 13.26 11.91 3.66
N PRO A 79 14.60 11.88 3.51
CA PRO A 79 15.36 13.06 3.12
C PRO A 79 14.82 13.64 1.82
N ILE A 80 14.80 14.98 1.71
CA ILE A 80 14.39 15.68 0.50
C ILE A 80 15.40 15.32 -0.61
N GLY A 81 14.92 14.71 -1.70
CA GLY A 81 15.74 14.40 -2.87
C GLY A 81 16.00 15.63 -3.75
N ASN A 82 16.64 15.42 -4.91
CA ASN A 82 16.90 16.48 -5.90
C ASN A 82 15.62 17.10 -6.50
N SER A 83 14.43 16.52 -6.29
CA SER A 83 13.13 17.16 -6.56
C SER A 83 12.82 18.21 -5.49
N SER A 84 13.66 19.24 -5.45
CA SER A 84 13.42 20.45 -4.67
C SER A 84 12.34 21.26 -5.36
N SER A 85 11.08 21.08 -4.99
CA SER A 85 10.16 22.21 -5.01
C SER A 85 9.30 22.24 -3.76
N SER A 86 9.72 23.11 -2.84
CA SER A 86 9.02 23.59 -1.66
C SER A 86 7.69 24.24 -2.01
N LYS A 87 6.77 23.50 -2.62
CA LYS A 87 5.39 23.92 -2.79
C LYS A 87 4.57 23.09 -1.82
N ARG A 88 3.87 23.76 -0.91
CA ARG A 88 2.65 23.25 -0.29
C ARG A 88 1.61 23.06 -1.40
N ALA A 89 1.87 22.15 -2.34
CA ALA A 89 0.87 21.76 -3.30
C ALA A 89 -0.26 21.09 -2.51
N LYS A 90 -1.51 21.34 -2.90
CA LYS A 90 -2.63 20.54 -2.46
C LYS A 90 -2.40 19.16 -3.05
N VAL A 91 -1.65 18.31 -2.35
CA VAL A 91 -1.37 16.97 -2.85
C VAL A 91 -2.71 16.25 -2.90
N PRO A 92 -3.17 15.84 -4.08
CA PRO A 92 -4.44 15.19 -4.19
C PRO A 92 -4.28 13.81 -3.55
N PRO A 93 -5.28 13.34 -2.79
CA PRO A 93 -5.20 12.02 -2.20
C PRO A 93 -5.09 10.97 -3.33
N ILE A 94 -4.55 9.79 -3.01
CA ILE A 94 -4.20 8.77 -4.01
C ILE A 94 -5.41 8.34 -4.87
N ASP A 95 -6.63 8.51 -4.35
CA ASP A 95 -7.89 8.35 -5.07
C ASP A 95 -8.03 9.27 -6.29
N HIS A 96 -7.43 10.45 -6.29
CA HIS A 96 -7.40 11.35 -7.44
C HIS A 96 -6.58 10.80 -8.60
N LEU A 97 -5.43 10.16 -8.32
CA LEU A 97 -4.63 9.49 -9.36
C LEU A 97 -5.46 8.38 -10.03
N TYR A 98 -6.24 7.64 -9.25
CA TYR A 98 -7.09 6.58 -9.77
C TYR A 98 -8.29 7.09 -10.58
N GLN A 99 -8.85 8.23 -10.20
CA GLN A 99 -9.87 8.92 -10.97
C GLN A 99 -9.31 9.40 -12.33
N GLU A 100 -8.08 9.92 -12.34
CA GLU A 100 -7.42 10.39 -13.57
C GLU A 100 -7.22 9.25 -14.59
N ILE A 101 -6.81 8.06 -14.13
CA ILE A 101 -6.56 6.91 -15.03
C ILE A 101 -7.82 6.13 -15.42
N ASN A 102 -8.98 6.48 -14.85
CA ASN A 102 -10.27 5.80 -15.09
C ASN A 102 -10.22 4.28 -14.84
N LEU A 103 -9.58 3.85 -13.75
CA LEU A 103 -9.51 2.43 -13.37
C LEU A 103 -10.92 1.90 -13.07
N PRO A 104 -11.30 0.68 -13.51
CA PRO A 104 -12.61 0.12 -13.21
C PRO A 104 -12.87 0.06 -11.69
N LYS A 105 -14.07 0.45 -11.27
CA LYS A 105 -14.45 0.48 -9.85
C LYS A 105 -14.27 -0.91 -9.22
N GLY A 106 -13.69 -0.94 -8.03
CA GLY A 106 -13.43 -2.18 -7.29
C GLY A 106 -12.13 -2.91 -7.67
N MET A 107 -11.41 -2.47 -8.73
CA MET A 107 -10.11 -3.05 -9.08
C MET A 107 -9.03 -2.80 -8.06
N LEU A 108 -9.01 -1.58 -7.54
CA LEU A 108 -8.13 -1.21 -6.45
C LEU A 108 -8.99 -0.68 -5.31
N ASN A 109 -8.78 -1.25 -4.13
CA ASN A 109 -9.42 -0.83 -2.90
C ASN A 109 -8.30 -0.56 -1.89
N ILE A 110 -8.23 0.66 -1.38
CA ILE A 110 -7.21 1.07 -0.41
C ILE A 110 -7.90 1.26 0.93
N LEU A 111 -7.45 0.48 1.92
CA LEU A 111 -7.91 0.56 3.29
C LEU A 111 -6.75 1.04 4.16
N SER A 112 -6.86 2.26 4.65
CA SER A 112 -5.90 2.81 5.58
C SER A 112 -6.14 2.24 6.98
N ARG A 113 -5.10 1.65 7.57
CA ARG A 113 -5.07 1.26 8.99
C ARG A 113 -6.28 0.42 9.45
N ILE A 114 -6.25 -0.88 9.21
CA ILE A 114 -7.29 -1.85 9.62
C ILE A 114 -7.14 -2.20 11.11
N GLY A 115 -8.09 -1.98 12.02
CA GLY A 115 -7.88 -2.17 13.48
C GLY A 115 -6.98 -3.35 13.96
N GLN A 116 -6.15 -3.14 15.00
CA GLN A 116 -5.23 -4.17 15.53
C GLN A 116 -5.98 -5.39 16.11
N PRO A 117 -5.54 -6.63 15.84
CA PRO A 117 -4.44 -7.00 14.95
C PRO A 117 -4.75 -6.79 13.46
N TYR A 118 -4.00 -5.89 12.78
CA TYR A 118 -4.29 -5.35 11.43
C TYR A 118 -4.51 -6.43 10.36
N TYR A 119 -3.94 -7.61 10.59
CA TYR A 119 -3.89 -8.69 9.63
C TYR A 119 -5.04 -9.69 9.75
N GLU A 120 -5.71 -9.82 10.91
CA GLU A 120 -6.66 -10.93 11.09
C GLU A 120 -7.87 -10.82 10.18
N ALA A 121 -8.41 -9.62 10.01
CA ALA A 121 -9.57 -9.37 9.14
C ALA A 121 -9.29 -9.80 7.69
N LEU A 122 -8.06 -9.61 7.20
CA LEU A 122 -7.64 -10.03 5.86
C LEU A 122 -7.23 -11.52 5.83
N ALA A 123 -6.45 -11.96 6.81
CA ALA A 123 -5.91 -13.31 6.88
C ALA A 123 -6.97 -14.38 7.09
N LYS A 124 -8.06 -14.07 7.79
CA LYS A 124 -9.18 -15.00 8.01
C LYS A 124 -10.30 -14.86 6.98
N TYR A 125 -10.30 -13.83 6.14
CA TYR A 125 -11.35 -13.66 5.14
C TYR A 125 -11.31 -14.79 4.10
N MET A 126 -12.41 -15.51 3.96
CA MET A 126 -12.47 -16.75 3.18
C MET A 126 -12.45 -16.51 1.66
N ASP A 127 -12.91 -15.35 1.22
CA ASP A 127 -12.95 -14.96 -0.19
C ASP A 127 -11.63 -14.35 -0.71
N ILE A 128 -10.62 -14.18 0.15
CA ILE A 128 -9.30 -13.70 -0.28
C ILE A 128 -8.45 -14.90 -0.71
N PRO A 129 -8.03 -15.00 -1.99
CA PRO A 129 -7.31 -16.17 -2.49
C PRO A 129 -5.79 -16.10 -2.24
N LYS A 130 -5.24 -14.89 -2.05
CA LYS A 130 -3.81 -14.65 -1.88
C LYS A 130 -3.55 -13.46 -0.97
N LEU A 131 -2.53 -13.59 -0.14
CA LEU A 131 -1.90 -12.49 0.59
C LEU A 131 -0.46 -12.30 0.16
N SER A 132 -0.04 -11.04 0.14
CA SER A 132 1.36 -10.62 0.03
C SER A 132 1.61 -9.65 1.17
N PHE A 133 2.61 -9.92 2.00
CA PHE A 133 2.93 -9.10 3.15
C PHE A 133 4.42 -8.79 3.21
N THR A 134 4.73 -7.53 3.52
CA THR A 134 6.08 -7.07 3.81
C THR A 134 6.08 -6.40 5.17
N GLY A 135 6.98 -6.83 6.07
CA GLY A 135 7.05 -6.27 7.41
C GLY A 135 7.86 -7.11 8.39
N SER A 136 7.52 -7.03 9.68
CA SER A 136 8.27 -7.74 10.72
C SER A 136 8.00 -9.24 10.71
N GLN A 137 8.99 -10.02 11.15
CA GLN A 137 8.88 -11.47 11.25
C GLN A 137 7.72 -11.92 12.18
N PRO A 138 7.53 -11.35 13.39
CA PRO A 138 6.43 -11.76 14.27
C PRO A 138 5.05 -11.60 13.61
N THR A 139 4.82 -10.48 12.91
CA THR A 139 3.56 -10.23 12.19
C THR A 139 3.40 -11.17 11.00
N GLY A 140 4.48 -11.40 10.24
CA GLY A 140 4.47 -12.34 9.12
C GLY A 140 4.11 -13.76 9.53
N CYS A 141 4.68 -14.25 10.65
CA CYS A 141 4.32 -15.55 11.22
C CYS A 141 2.84 -15.61 11.63
N ALA A 142 2.31 -14.54 12.24
CA ALA A 142 0.91 -14.48 12.65
C ALA A 142 -0.05 -14.48 11.44
N ILE A 143 0.29 -13.74 10.37
CA ILE A 143 -0.44 -13.76 9.09
C ILE A 143 -0.47 -15.18 8.52
N ASN A 144 0.68 -15.83 8.45
CA ASN A 144 0.78 -17.16 7.85
C ASN A 144 -0.04 -18.19 8.62
N LYS A 145 0.00 -18.14 9.96
CA LYS A 145 -0.84 -18.98 10.81
C LYS A 145 -2.33 -18.74 10.57
N ALA A 146 -2.78 -17.49 10.58
CA ALA A 146 -4.19 -17.17 10.35
C ALA A 146 -4.67 -17.53 8.93
N ALA A 147 -3.79 -17.43 7.93
CA ALA A 147 -4.06 -17.91 6.58
C ALA A 147 -4.19 -19.44 6.51
N ALA A 148 -3.33 -20.16 7.23
CA ALA A 148 -3.38 -21.63 7.33
C ALA A 148 -4.64 -22.11 8.05
N ASP A 149 -5.02 -21.44 9.14
CA ASP A 149 -6.21 -21.75 9.95
C ASP A 149 -7.54 -21.40 9.26
N SER A 150 -7.51 -20.74 8.08
CA SER A 150 -8.72 -20.29 7.37
C SER A 150 -8.99 -21.10 6.09
N ASN A 151 -8.57 -20.61 4.93
CA ASN A 151 -8.86 -21.21 3.62
C ASN A 151 -7.60 -21.72 2.89
N LEU A 152 -6.46 -21.83 3.59
CA LEU A 152 -5.17 -22.19 3.00
C LEU A 152 -4.78 -21.30 1.79
N LYS A 153 -5.15 -20.01 1.85
CA LYS A 153 -4.80 -19.01 0.82
C LYS A 153 -3.29 -18.95 0.60
N LYS A 154 -2.88 -18.64 -0.63
CA LYS A 154 -1.46 -18.48 -0.98
C LYS A 154 -0.87 -17.29 -0.23
N VAL A 155 0.27 -17.45 0.42
CA VAL A 155 0.95 -16.38 1.16
C VAL A 155 2.36 -16.17 0.61
N THR A 156 2.74 -14.91 0.39
CA THR A 156 4.13 -14.49 0.13
C THR A 156 4.53 -13.50 1.23
N LEU A 157 5.70 -13.72 1.84
CA LEU A 157 6.19 -12.94 2.96
C LEU A 157 7.59 -12.40 2.66
N GLU A 158 7.74 -11.08 2.72
CA GLU A 158 9.04 -10.39 2.72
C GLU A 158 9.29 -9.85 4.14
N LEU A 159 10.19 -10.49 4.88
CA LEU A 159 10.37 -10.25 6.31
C LEU A 159 11.67 -9.51 6.62
N GLY A 160 11.87 -9.20 7.90
CA GLY A 160 13.11 -8.57 8.36
C GLY A 160 14.34 -9.40 7.99
N GLY A 161 15.36 -8.73 7.47
CA GLY A 161 16.66 -9.31 7.18
C GLY A 161 17.75 -8.68 8.04
N LYS A 162 18.83 -9.42 8.26
CA LYS A 162 20.09 -8.89 8.77
C LYS A 162 21.17 -9.11 7.71
N SER A 163 21.14 -8.27 6.69
CA SER A 163 21.99 -8.39 5.50
C SER A 163 23.47 -8.12 5.85
N PRO A 164 24.36 -9.13 5.80
CA PRO A 164 25.78 -8.91 6.07
C PRO A 164 26.47 -8.28 4.85
N LEU A 165 27.48 -7.46 5.12
CA LEU A 165 28.43 -6.97 4.13
C LEU A 165 29.82 -7.36 4.59
N ILE A 166 30.56 -8.09 3.76
CA ILE A 166 31.92 -8.57 4.04
C ILE A 166 32.86 -7.88 3.04
N ILE A 167 33.87 -7.18 3.56
CA ILE A 167 34.86 -6.45 2.76
C ILE A 167 36.22 -7.11 3.02
N PHE A 168 36.86 -7.60 1.95
CA PHE A 168 38.17 -8.24 2.02
C PHE A 168 39.32 -7.23 1.98
N PRO A 169 40.53 -7.58 2.44
CA PRO A 169 41.68 -6.65 2.44
C PRO A 169 42.10 -6.15 1.05
N ASP A 170 41.80 -6.91 0.00
CA ASP A 170 42.07 -6.60 -1.42
C ASP A 170 40.88 -5.95 -2.13
N ALA A 171 39.82 -5.59 -1.38
CA ALA A 171 38.69 -4.88 -1.95
C ALA A 171 39.13 -3.50 -2.48
N ASP A 172 38.66 -3.19 -3.68
CA ASP A 172 38.82 -1.87 -4.28
C ASP A 172 37.92 -0.87 -3.54
N LEU A 173 38.53 -0.03 -2.71
CA LEU A 173 37.86 1.01 -1.94
C LEU A 173 38.22 2.36 -2.59
N ALA A 174 37.31 2.86 -3.42
CA ALA A 174 37.39 4.18 -4.05
C ALA A 174 36.61 5.24 -3.26
#